data_AF-A0A268ELB2-F1
#
_entry.id   AF-A0A268ELB2-F1
#
_cell.length_a   1.000
_cell.length_b   1.000
_cell.length_c   1.000
_cell.angle_alpha   90.00
_cell.angle_beta   90.00
_cell.angle_gamma   90.00
#
_symmetry.space_group_name_H-M   'P 1'
#
loop_
_entity.id
_entity.type
_entity.pdbx_description
1 polymer ?
#
loop_
_entity_poly.entity_id
_entity_poly.type
_entity_poly.pdbx_seq_one_letter_code
_entity_poly.pdbx_strand_id
1 'polypeptide(L)'
;MAIKKESESKEIKTEAQKKPAADHLTVATGPTKQQVIYIGPTIRKNGIGLRTNQVFIGGRPDYLKALFAEYPHMQTLFVPVDKLQESLKQIKQTGTALNVAILSMKGV
;
A
#
# COMPACT_ATOMS: atom_id res chain seq x y z
N MET A 1 26.57 36.68 -31.57
CA MET A 1 25.88 35.63 -32.36
C MET A 1 25.57 34.45 -31.45
N ALA A 2 24.33 33.95 -31.56
CA ALA A 2 23.80 32.63 -31.17
C ALA A 2 24.11 32.12 -29.74
N ILE A 3 23.17 32.19 -28.78
CA ILE A 3 22.04 31.25 -28.55
C ILE A 3 22.51 29.80 -28.41
N LYS A 4 22.28 29.14 -27.25
CA LYS A 4 21.14 28.21 -27.02
C LYS A 4 21.25 27.40 -25.71
N LYS A 5 20.11 27.33 -25.00
CA LYS A 5 19.58 26.26 -24.11
C LYS A 5 20.30 25.99 -22.77
N GLU A 6 19.67 26.22 -21.62
CA GLU A 6 18.54 25.47 -21.02
C GLU A 6 18.96 24.06 -20.60
N SER A 7 19.10 23.83 -19.29
CA SER A 7 18.23 22.92 -18.54
C SER A 7 18.76 22.67 -17.13
N GLU A 8 17.91 23.04 -16.20
CA GLU A 8 17.71 22.52 -14.85
C GLU A 8 18.22 21.09 -14.63
N SER A 9 18.97 20.89 -13.55
CA SER A 9 19.13 19.58 -12.92
C SER A 9 19.21 19.78 -11.41
N LYS A 10 18.04 19.66 -10.78
CA LYS A 10 17.92 19.33 -9.36
C LYS A 10 18.66 18.01 -9.13
N GLU A 11 19.82 18.09 -8.49
CA GLU A 11 20.45 16.95 -7.84
C GLU A 11 19.59 16.52 -6.64
N ILE A 12 18.84 15.45 -6.83
CA ILE A 12 18.33 14.64 -5.73
C ILE A 12 19.40 13.56 -5.50
N LYS A 13 20.30 13.83 -4.55
CA LYS A 13 21.00 12.82 -3.75
C LYS A 13 20.38 12.95 -2.36
N THR A 14 19.79 11.91 -1.80
CA THR A 14 20.49 10.92 -0.96
C THR A 14 19.48 9.80 -0.67
N GLU A 15 19.70 8.60 -1.23
CA GLU A 15 20.28 7.44 -0.52
C GLU A 15 19.24 6.76 0.42
N ALA A 16 18.60 5.68 -0.04
CA ALA A 16 19.07 4.35 0.34
C ALA A 16 19.05 3.34 -0.84
N GLN A 17 20.25 3.03 -1.33
CA GLN A 17 20.61 1.75 -1.97
C GLN A 17 20.52 0.63 -0.90
N LYS A 18 20.43 -0.69 -1.11
CA LYS A 18 20.72 -1.62 -2.23
C LYS A 18 20.24 -3.03 -1.74
N LYS A 19 19.37 -3.75 -2.48
CA LYS A 19 19.61 -5.04 -3.23
C LYS A 19 19.91 -6.32 -2.40
N PRO A 20 19.80 -7.55 -2.95
CA PRO A 20 18.72 -8.23 -3.72
C PRO A 20 18.55 -9.72 -3.27
N ALA A 21 17.87 -10.57 -4.08
CA ALA A 21 17.64 -12.04 -3.94
C ALA A 21 16.42 -12.43 -3.07
N ALA A 22 15.32 -12.95 -3.62
CA ALA A 22 15.12 -14.25 -4.30
C ALA A 22 15.25 -15.44 -3.33
N ASP A 23 14.18 -16.24 -3.29
CA ASP A 23 13.87 -17.38 -2.41
C ASP A 23 13.51 -16.97 -0.98
N HIS A 24 12.32 -17.28 -0.47
CA HIS A 24 11.81 -18.64 -0.36
C HIS A 24 10.31 -18.77 -0.69
N LEU A 25 10.02 -19.75 -1.55
CA LEU A 25 8.74 -20.42 -1.84
C LEU A 25 7.81 -19.72 -2.84
N THR A 26 8.28 -19.76 -4.09
CA THR A 26 7.43 -20.05 -5.25
C THR A 26 6.66 -21.35 -5.03
N VAL A 27 5.39 -21.26 -4.63
CA VAL A 27 4.43 -22.37 -4.81
C VAL A 27 3.43 -21.94 -5.87
N ALA A 28 3.78 -22.22 -7.12
CA ALA A 28 2.81 -22.23 -8.21
C ALA A 28 1.88 -23.43 -7.98
N THR A 29 0.63 -23.19 -7.60
CA THR A 29 -0.44 -24.20 -7.68
C THR A 29 -1.77 -23.53 -8.02
N GLY A 30 -2.11 -23.52 -9.31
CA GLY A 30 -3.39 -23.06 -9.86
C GLY A 30 -3.49 -21.54 -10.05
N PRO A 31 -4.56 -21.02 -10.70
CA PRO A 31 -4.86 -19.59 -10.74
C PRO A 31 -5.15 -19.11 -9.32
N THR A 32 -4.09 -18.82 -8.56
CA THR A 32 -4.15 -18.37 -7.18
C THR A 32 -4.74 -16.98 -7.18
N LYS A 33 -6.04 -16.90 -6.89
CA LYS A 33 -6.77 -15.64 -6.72
C LYS A 33 -5.94 -14.76 -5.80
N GLN A 34 -5.52 -13.58 -6.28
CA GLN A 34 -4.73 -12.64 -5.48
C GLN A 34 -5.50 -12.30 -4.20
N GLN A 35 -4.98 -12.76 -3.06
CA GLN A 35 -5.58 -12.48 -1.76
C GLN A 35 -4.93 -11.23 -1.18
N VAL A 36 -5.75 -10.22 -0.91
CA VAL A 36 -5.31 -8.99 -0.26
C VAL A 36 -6.03 -8.85 1.07
N ILE A 37 -5.33 -8.35 2.07
CA ILE A 37 -5.86 -8.09 3.40
C ILE A 37 -5.83 -6.59 3.67
N TYR A 38 -6.91 -6.11 4.27
CA TYR A 38 -7.00 -4.74 4.74
C TYR A 38 -6.46 -4.63 6.17
N ILE A 39 -5.40 -3.83 6.35
CA ILE A 39 -4.70 -3.63 7.64
C ILE A 39 -4.95 -2.25 8.24
N GLY A 40 -6.07 -1.60 7.88
CA GLY A 40 -6.43 -0.27 8.37
C GLY A 40 -7.47 -0.26 9.50
N PRO A 41 -7.90 0.94 9.94
CA PRO A 41 -8.97 1.08 10.93
C PRO A 41 -10.30 0.56 10.39
N THR A 42 -11.17 0.11 11.29
CA THR A 42 -12.50 -0.38 10.92
C THR A 42 -13.36 0.79 10.47
N ILE A 43 -13.92 0.71 9.25
CA ILE A 43 -14.77 1.75 8.67
C ILE A 43 -16.20 1.23 8.60
N ARG A 44 -17.13 2.08 9.05
CA ARG A 44 -18.58 1.87 8.90
C ARG A 44 -19.21 3.16 8.39
N LYS A 45 -19.03 3.42 7.09
CA LYS A 45 -19.55 4.62 6.42
C LYS A 45 -20.34 4.21 5.18
N ASN A 46 -21.43 4.92 4.90
CA ASN A 46 -22.26 4.72 3.70
C ASN A 46 -22.71 3.26 3.47
N GLY A 47 -23.02 2.53 4.55
CA GLY A 47 -23.40 1.11 4.47
C GLY A 47 -22.25 0.13 4.19
N ILE A 48 -21.02 0.63 4.02
CA ILE A 48 -19.82 -0.17 3.82
C ILE A 48 -19.22 -0.51 5.18
N GLY A 49 -19.19 -1.80 5.52
CA GLY A 49 -18.55 -2.32 6.72
C GLY A 49 -17.21 -2.96 6.40
N LEU A 50 -16.12 -2.20 6.52
CA LEU A 50 -14.77 -2.72 6.35
C LEU A 50 -14.11 -2.94 7.71
N ARG A 51 -13.72 -4.17 8.01
CA ARG A 51 -13.08 -4.52 9.28
C ARG A 51 -11.57 -4.63 9.13
N THR A 52 -10.85 -4.31 10.19
CA THR A 52 -9.41 -4.58 10.27
C THR A 52 -9.14 -6.07 10.08
N ASN A 53 -8.06 -6.40 9.36
CA ASN A 53 -7.65 -7.76 8.99
C ASN A 53 -8.68 -8.52 8.11
N GLN A 54 -9.54 -7.80 7.41
CA GLN A 54 -10.47 -8.40 6.46
C GLN A 54 -9.74 -8.82 5.19
N VAL A 55 -9.87 -10.08 4.81
CA VAL A 55 -9.26 -10.66 3.60
C VAL A 55 -10.24 -10.60 2.44
N PHE A 56 -9.73 -10.19 1.28
CA PHE A 56 -10.43 -10.14 0.01
C PHE A 56 -9.75 -11.08 -0.98
N ILE A 57 -10.54 -11.96 -1.57
CA ILE A 57 -10.07 -12.94 -2.54
C ILE A 57 -10.40 -12.41 -3.94
N GLY A 58 -9.39 -12.28 -4.79
CA GLY A 58 -9.56 -11.72 -6.13
C GLY A 58 -9.29 -10.21 -6.21
N GLY A 59 -8.57 -9.65 -5.25
CA GLY A 59 -8.15 -8.25 -5.25
C GLY A 59 -9.10 -7.31 -4.48
N ARG A 60 -9.15 -6.05 -4.90
CA ARG A 60 -9.89 -4.98 -4.22
C ARG A 60 -11.36 -4.98 -4.69
N PRO A 61 -12.34 -5.00 -3.79
CA PRO A 61 -13.75 -5.03 -4.19
C PRO A 61 -14.23 -3.69 -4.76
N ASP A 62 -15.12 -3.74 -5.75
CA ASP A 62 -15.64 -2.56 -6.47
C ASP A 62 -16.46 -1.62 -5.58
N TYR A 63 -17.16 -2.15 -4.58
CA TYR A 63 -17.96 -1.33 -3.66
C TYR A 63 -17.09 -0.39 -2.79
N LEU A 64 -15.78 -0.62 -2.72
CA LEU A 64 -14.83 0.27 -2.04
C LEU A 64 -14.33 1.41 -2.94
N LYS A 65 -14.68 1.46 -4.24
CA LYS A 65 -14.23 2.52 -5.16
C LYS A 65 -14.54 3.93 -4.65
N ALA A 66 -15.75 4.14 -4.11
CA ALA A 66 -16.13 5.43 -3.53
C ALA A 66 -15.23 5.79 -2.33
N LEU A 67 -14.90 4.79 -1.50
CA LEU A 67 -14.05 4.95 -0.33
C LEU A 67 -12.58 5.19 -0.71
N PHE A 68 -12.12 4.60 -1.81
CA PHE A 68 -10.80 4.87 -2.39
C PHE A 68 -10.67 6.28 -2.97
N ALA A 69 -11.77 6.86 -3.46
CA ALA A 69 -11.80 8.24 -3.93
C ALA A 69 -11.79 9.24 -2.76
N GLU A 70 -12.52 8.93 -1.68
CA GLU A 70 -12.55 9.75 -0.46
C GLU A 70 -11.25 9.65 0.35
N TYR A 71 -10.68 8.44 0.44
CA TYR A 71 -9.46 8.15 1.20
C TYR A 71 -8.42 7.46 0.29
N PRO A 72 -7.63 8.21 -0.51
CA PRO A 72 -6.63 7.61 -1.39
C PRO A 72 -5.57 6.79 -0.62
N HIS A 73 -5.28 7.18 0.63
CA HIS A 73 -4.31 6.51 1.51
C HIS A 73 -4.76 5.08 1.90
N MET A 74 -6.06 4.81 1.84
CA MET A 74 -6.64 3.51 2.15
C MET A 74 -6.13 2.42 1.19
N GLN A 75 -5.84 2.75 -0.07
CA GLN A 75 -5.36 1.79 -1.05
C GLN A 75 -4.02 1.16 -0.65
N THR A 76 -3.19 1.92 0.06
CA THR A 76 -1.90 1.48 0.61
C THR A 76 -2.08 0.48 1.75
N LEU A 77 -3.24 0.48 2.41
CA LEU A 77 -3.59 -0.44 3.50
C LEU A 77 -4.12 -1.79 3.00
N PHE A 78 -4.21 -1.99 1.69
CA PHE A 78 -4.47 -3.30 1.08
C PHE A 78 -3.14 -3.95 0.72
N VAL A 79 -2.75 -4.95 1.50
CA VAL A 79 -1.48 -5.66 1.31
C VAL A 79 -1.74 -7.11 0.94
N PRO A 80 -0.87 -7.75 0.15
CA PRO A 80 -0.95 -9.19 -0.08
C PRO A 80 -0.84 -9.93 1.25
N VAL A 81 -1.62 -11.02 1.41
CA VAL A 81 -1.58 -11.84 2.62
C VAL A 81 -0.17 -12.39 2.86
N ASP A 82 0.56 -12.74 1.79
CA ASP A 82 1.95 -13.23 1.87
C ASP A 82 2.92 -12.22 2.49
N LYS A 83 2.62 -10.92 2.36
CA LYS A 83 3.43 -9.81 2.91
C LYS A 83 2.83 -9.20 4.18
N LEU A 84 1.82 -9.83 4.77
CA LEU A 84 1.13 -9.31 5.94
C LEU A 84 2.08 -9.06 7.11
N GLN A 85 2.97 -10.01 7.41
CA GLN A 85 3.89 -9.86 8.54
C GLN A 85 4.85 -8.68 8.38
N GLU A 86 5.41 -8.50 7.17
CA GLU A 86 6.26 -7.35 6.84
C GLU A 86 5.49 -6.04 6.95
N SER A 87 4.28 -6.01 6.40
CA SER A 87 3.39 -4.85 6.42
C SER A 87 3.03 -4.45 7.86
N LEU A 88 2.75 -5.42 8.73
CA LEU A 88 2.49 -5.18 10.16
C LEU A 88 3.72 -4.61 10.90
N LYS A 89 4.93 -5.05 10.54
CA LYS A 89 6.17 -4.47 11.08
C LYS A 89 6.32 -3.02 10.62
N GLN A 90 6.07 -2.75 9.34
CA GLN A 90 6.12 -1.39 8.79
C GLN A 90 5.09 -0.46 9.43
N ILE A 91 3.86 -0.93 9.67
CA ILE A 91 2.83 -0.18 10.40
C ILE A 91 3.33 0.29 11.77
N LYS A 92 4.03 -0.58 12.50
CA LYS A 92 4.55 -0.27 13.83
C LYS A 92 5.78 0.63 13.79
N GLN A 93 6.49 0.67 12.67
CA GLN A 93 7.65 1.50 12.47
C GLN A 93 7.22 2.92 12.09
N THR A 94 7.49 3.87 12.97
CA THR A 94 7.19 5.29 12.76
C THR A 94 7.91 5.82 11.51
N GLY A 95 7.19 6.57 10.68
CA GLY A 95 7.75 7.19 9.47
C GLY A 95 7.69 6.33 8.20
N THR A 96 7.16 5.10 8.27
CA THR A 96 6.87 4.32 7.05
C THR A 96 5.59 4.81 6.37
N ALA A 97 5.48 4.56 5.06
CA ALA A 97 4.27 4.90 4.31
C ALA A 97 2.99 4.26 4.89
N LEU A 98 3.07 3.02 5.38
CA LEU A 98 1.95 2.32 6.01
C LEU A 98 1.57 2.93 7.36
N ASN A 99 2.57 3.31 8.16
CA ASN A 99 2.33 4.00 9.42
C ASN A 99 1.61 5.34 9.20
N VAL A 100 2.10 6.14 8.25
CA VAL A 100 1.46 7.42 7.89
C VAL A 100 0.05 7.20 7.36
N ALA A 101 -0.17 6.22 6.49
CA ALA A 101 -1.49 5.90 5.96
C ALA A 101 -2.50 5.52 7.06
N ILE A 102 -2.08 4.72 8.06
CA ILE A 102 -2.94 4.40 9.22
C ILE A 102 -3.21 5.63 10.08
N LEU A 103 -2.21 6.47 10.32
CA LEU A 103 -2.38 7.69 11.11
C LEU A 103 -3.33 8.68 10.42
N SER A 104 -3.25 8.84 9.09
CA SER A 104 -4.20 9.64 8.31
C SER A 104 -5.63 9.12 8.37
N MET A 105 -5.81 7.83 8.67
CA MET A 105 -7.11 7.19 8.78
C MET A 105 -7.57 7.08 10.25
N LYS A 106 -6.76 7.48 11.22
CA LYS A 106 -7.07 7.33 12.64
C LYS A 106 -8.11 8.38 13.05
N GLY A 107 -9.39 8.04 12.91
CA GLY A 107 -10.52 8.95 13.19
C GLY A 107 -11.65 8.90 12.16
N VAL A 108 -11.53 8.04 11.13
CA VAL A 108 -12.60 7.80 10.13
C VAL A 108 -13.73 6.93 10.63
#